data_AF-A0AAU1P7C2-F1
#
_entry.id   AF-A0AAU1P7C2-F1
#
_cell.length_a   1.000
_cell.length_b   1.000
_cell.length_c   1.000
_cell.angle_alpha   90.00
_cell.angle_beta   90.00
_cell.angle_gamma   90.00
#
_symmetry.space_group_name_H-M   'P 1'
#
loop_
_entity.id
_entity.type
_entity.pdbx_description
1 polymer ?
#
loop_
_entity_poly.entity_id
_entity_poly.type
_entity_poly.pdbx_seq_one_letter_code
_entity_poly.pdbx_strand_id
1 'polypeptide(L)'
;MPAADRPTKYLAALLAGAGAAHFLAPRPFDTTVPPWLPGRARTYTQVSGVVELLLAAGVAVPATRRVSARAAAGFFVAVFPANVQMAYDWRHRPAPLKAAALARLPLQLPLVAWASKVSRTARRGGAAR
;
A
#
# COMPACT_ATOMS: atom_id res chain seq x y z
N MET A 1 18.43 19.81 -4.71
CA MET A 1 18.23 18.36 -4.43
C MET A 1 17.84 17.67 -5.73
N PRO A 2 18.36 16.47 -6.06
CA PRO A 2 17.95 15.79 -7.29
C PRO A 2 16.46 15.45 -7.19
N ALA A 3 15.70 15.80 -8.22
CA ALA A 3 14.28 15.48 -8.29
C ALA A 3 14.10 13.95 -8.19
N ALA A 4 13.05 13.52 -7.50
CA ALA A 4 12.67 12.11 -7.48
C ALA A 4 12.41 11.60 -8.91
N ASP A 5 12.90 10.40 -9.22
CA ASP A 5 12.64 9.73 -10.49
C ASP A 5 11.15 9.37 -10.62
N ARG A 6 10.67 9.18 -11.86
CA ARG A 6 9.25 8.89 -12.15
C ARG A 6 8.69 7.72 -11.31
N PRO A 7 9.38 6.57 -11.17
CA PRO A 7 8.92 5.47 -10.33
C PRO A 7 8.74 5.85 -8.85
N THR A 8 9.61 6.68 -8.28
CA THR A 8 9.46 7.12 -6.89
C THR A 8 8.23 8.01 -6.73
N LYS A 9 8.02 8.95 -7.65
CA LYS A 9 6.87 9.87 -7.62
C LYS A 9 5.54 9.12 -7.72
N TYR A 10 5.44 8.17 -8.64
CA TYR A 10 4.22 7.39 -8.80
C TYR A 10 3.95 6.48 -7.59
N LEU A 11 4.98 5.91 -6.95
CA LEU A 11 4.79 5.11 -5.74
C LEU A 11 4.27 5.98 -4.59
N ALA A 12 4.87 7.17 -4.40
CA ALA A 12 4.42 8.13 -3.39
C ALA A 12 2.99 8.59 -3.67
N ALA A 13 2.64 8.89 -4.93
CA ALA A 13 1.28 9.29 -5.31
C ALA A 13 0.26 8.16 -5.08
N LEU A 14 0.62 6.91 -5.39
CA LEU A 14 -0.24 5.75 -5.14
C LEU A 14 -0.51 5.58 -3.65
N LEU A 15 0.53 5.63 -2.82
CA LEU A 15 0.40 5.53 -1.36
C LEU A 15 -0.42 6.69 -0.78
N ALA A 16 -0.18 7.92 -1.25
CA ALA A 16 -0.92 9.09 -0.81
C ALA A 16 -2.41 9.00 -1.18
N GLY A 17 -2.71 8.59 -2.42
CA GLY A 17 -4.08 8.42 -2.90
C GLY A 17 -4.81 7.30 -2.16
N ALA A 18 -4.16 6.16 -1.95
CA ALA A 18 -4.71 5.05 -1.17
C ALA A 18 -4.95 5.47 0.29
N GLY A 19 -3.97 6.13 0.92
CA GLY A 19 -4.09 6.62 2.29
C GLY A 19 -5.23 7.61 2.45
N ALA A 20 -5.39 8.56 1.52
CA ALA A 20 -6.52 9.49 1.52
C ALA A 20 -7.87 8.77 1.31
N ALA A 21 -7.93 7.75 0.46
CA ALA A 21 -9.14 6.98 0.20
C ALA A 21 -9.68 6.28 1.45
N HIS A 22 -8.80 5.83 2.36
CA HIS A 22 -9.21 5.26 3.66
C HIS A 22 -10.02 6.24 4.52
N PHE A 23 -9.85 7.55 4.35
CA PHE A 23 -10.60 8.57 5.10
C PHE A 23 -11.81 9.10 4.32
N LEU A 24 -11.65 9.29 3.00
CA LEU A 24 -12.69 9.84 2.13
C LEU A 24 -13.79 8.81 1.82
N ALA A 25 -13.42 7.55 1.61
CA ALA A 25 -14.34 6.47 1.27
C ALA A 25 -13.99 5.19 2.07
N PRO A 26 -14.19 5.19 3.40
CA PRO A 26 -13.74 4.12 4.29
C PRO A 26 -14.53 2.81 4.17
N ARG A 27 -15.83 2.88 3.82
CA ARG A 27 -16.74 1.71 3.89
C ARG A 27 -16.24 0.49 3.13
N PRO A 28 -15.72 0.60 1.88
CA PRO A 28 -15.14 -0.55 1.19
C PRO A 28 -13.97 -1.17 1.95
N PHE A 29 -13.07 -0.35 2.52
CA PHE A 29 -11.92 -0.84 3.29
C PHE A 29 -12.33 -1.52 4.59
N ASP A 30 -13.32 -0.97 5.30
CA ASP A 30 -13.87 -1.57 6.52
C ASP A 30 -14.37 -3.01 6.27
N THR A 31 -14.95 -3.28 5.09
CA THR A 31 -15.41 -4.63 4.71
C THR A 31 -14.30 -5.61 4.35
N THR A 32 -13.06 -5.14 4.20
CA THR A 32 -11.90 -5.99 3.90
C THR A 32 -11.15 -6.42 5.15
N VAL A 33 -11.39 -5.76 6.28
CA VAL A 33 -10.71 -6.08 7.55
C VAL A 33 -11.18 -7.46 8.02
N PRO A 34 -10.27 -8.43 8.21
CA PRO A 34 -10.67 -9.75 8.61
C PRO A 34 -11.38 -9.77 9.98
N PRO A 35 -12.47 -10.54 10.13
CA PRO A 35 -13.30 -10.53 11.34
C PRO A 35 -12.61 -11.15 12.57
N TRP A 36 -11.51 -11.87 12.38
CA TRP A 36 -10.70 -12.44 13.46
C TRP A 36 -9.75 -11.43 14.13
N LEU A 37 -9.62 -10.22 13.57
CA LEU A 37 -8.86 -9.15 14.21
C LEU A 37 -9.65 -8.51 15.36
N PRO A 38 -9.02 -8.26 16.53
CA PRO A 38 -9.72 -7.67 17.67
C PRO A 38 -10.05 -6.18 17.41
N GLY A 39 -11.21 -5.72 17.89
CA GLY A 39 -11.61 -4.32 17.81
C GLY A 39 -12.45 -3.99 16.59
N ARG A 40 -12.41 -2.72 16.15
CA ARG A 40 -13.30 -2.21 15.08
C ARG A 40 -12.56 -2.16 13.75
N ALA A 41 -13.17 -2.68 12.68
CA ALA A 41 -12.65 -2.58 11.31
C ALA A 41 -12.25 -1.14 10.95
N ARG A 42 -13.07 -0.16 11.38
CA ARG A 42 -12.80 1.26 11.20
C ARG A 42 -11.45 1.72 11.74
N THR A 43 -11.02 1.18 12.88
CA THR A 43 -9.73 1.51 13.48
C THR A 43 -8.59 1.04 12.57
N TYR A 44 -8.66 -0.20 12.07
CA TYR A 44 -7.67 -0.73 11.14
C TYR A 44 -7.60 0.07 9.83
N THR A 45 -8.76 0.44 9.27
CA THR A 45 -8.86 1.29 8.08
C THR A 45 -8.16 2.63 8.29
N GLN A 46 -8.44 3.31 9.41
CA GLN A 46 -7.84 4.61 9.70
C GLN A 46 -6.33 4.52 9.97
N VAL A 47 -5.90 3.53 10.76
CA VAL A 47 -4.48 3.30 11.03
C VAL A 47 -3.73 2.98 9.73
N SER A 48 -4.30 2.13 8.86
CA SER A 48 -3.71 1.81 7.56
C SER A 48 -3.58 3.06 6.69
N GLY A 49 -4.61 3.90 6.65
CA GLY A 49 -4.57 5.18 5.94
C GLY A 49 -3.47 6.11 6.46
N VAL A 50 -3.29 6.23 7.78
CA VAL A 50 -2.18 7.00 8.37
C VAL A 50 -0.82 6.42 7.95
N VAL A 51 -0.66 5.10 8.05
CA VAL A 51 0.58 4.42 7.66
C VAL A 51 0.92 4.68 6.19
N GLU A 52 -0.04 4.57 5.28
CA GLU A 52 0.18 4.85 3.86
C GLU A 52 0.58 6.29 3.59
N LEU A 53 -0.05 7.27 4.25
CA LEU A 53 0.33 8.69 4.13
C LEU A 53 1.75 8.95 4.64
N LEU A 54 2.13 8.35 5.77
CA LEU A 54 3.49 8.44 6.31
C LEU A 54 4.52 7.80 5.36
N LEU A 55 4.19 6.64 4.77
CA LEU A 55 5.03 5.99 3.79
C LEU A 55 5.16 6.83 2.51
N ALA A 56 4.07 7.47 2.05
CA ALA A 56 4.10 8.37 0.90
C ALA A 56 5.04 9.56 1.13
N ALA A 57 4.90 10.24 2.26
CA ALA A 57 5.77 11.34 2.66
C ALA A 57 7.23 10.87 2.79
N GLY A 58 7.44 9.73 3.46
CA GLY A 58 8.75 9.15 3.67
C GLY A 58 9.45 8.71 2.38
N VAL A 59 8.71 8.24 1.36
CA VAL A 59 9.23 7.92 0.02
C VAL A 59 9.60 9.19 -0.76
N ALA A 60 8.81 10.27 -0.61
CA ALA A 60 9.07 11.54 -1.27
C ALA A 60 10.39 12.17 -0.81
N VAL A 61 10.68 12.12 0.49
CA VAL A 61 11.88 12.71 1.11
C VAL A 61 13.13 11.84 0.85
N PRO A 62 14.19 12.36 0.19
CA PRO A 62 15.37 11.56 -0.18
C PRO A 62 16.05 10.84 1.00
N ALA A 63 16.13 11.50 2.17
CA ALA A 63 16.77 10.96 3.37
C ALA A 63 16.07 9.71 3.92
N THR A 64 14.74 9.67 3.87
CA THR A 64 13.92 8.56 4.42
C THR A 64 13.46 7.57 3.35
N ARG A 65 13.66 7.87 2.06
CA ARG A 65 13.11 7.12 0.92
C ARG A 65 13.43 5.63 0.98
N ARG A 66 14.67 5.28 1.28
CA ARG A 66 15.10 3.87 1.31
C ARG A 66 14.35 3.08 2.37
N VAL A 67 14.28 3.61 3.59
CA VAL A 67 13.60 2.95 4.72
C VAL A 67 12.10 2.89 4.45
N SER A 68 11.51 4.00 4.00
CA SER A 68 10.08 4.10 3.70
C SER A 68 9.66 3.18 2.56
N ALA A 69 10.46 3.04 1.49
CA ALA A 69 10.18 2.11 0.41
C ALA A 69 10.30 0.64 0.84
N ARG A 70 11.20 0.31 1.78
CA ARG A 70 11.25 -1.03 2.39
C ARG A 70 10.03 -1.28 3.27
N ALA A 71 9.66 -0.31 4.09
CA ALA A 71 8.47 -0.38 4.93
C ALA A 71 7.20 -0.52 4.09
N ALA A 72 7.10 0.19 2.96
CA ALA A 72 5.99 0.04 2.01
C ALA A 72 5.92 -1.37 1.41
N ALA A 73 7.06 -1.96 1.03
CA ALA A 73 7.09 -3.35 0.58
C ALA A 73 6.59 -4.32 1.68
N GLY A 74 7.04 -4.12 2.93
CA GLY A 74 6.55 -4.89 4.08
C GLY A 74 5.06 -4.68 4.35
N PHE A 75 4.57 -3.44 4.23
CA PHE A 75 3.17 -3.09 4.39
C PHE A 75 2.28 -3.79 3.35
N PHE A 76 2.67 -3.76 2.06
CA PHE A 76 1.95 -4.48 1.01
C PHE A 76 1.87 -5.99 1.28
N VAL A 77 2.93 -6.60 1.83
CA VAL A 77 2.89 -8.00 2.27
C VAL A 77 1.95 -8.17 3.46
N ALA A 78 2.00 -7.27 4.45
CA ALA A 78 1.17 -7.34 5.65
C ALA A 78 -0.34 -7.22 5.37
N VAL A 79 -0.74 -6.44 4.36
CA VAL A 79 -2.16 -6.31 3.96
C VAL A 79 -2.62 -7.43 2.99
N PHE A 80 -1.72 -8.31 2.53
CA PHE A 80 -2.08 -9.40 1.61
C PHE A 80 -3.13 -10.37 2.18
N PRO A 81 -3.05 -10.82 3.46
CA PRO A 81 -4.08 -11.67 4.05
C PRO A 81 -5.48 -11.04 4.02
N ALA A 82 -5.59 -9.71 4.20
CA ALA A 82 -6.87 -9.01 4.10
C ALA A 82 -7.42 -9.05 2.67
N ASN A 83 -6.55 -8.91 1.65
CA ASN A 83 -6.97 -9.06 0.24
C ASN A 83 -7.40 -10.51 -0.09
N VAL A 84 -6.75 -11.52 0.48
CA VAL A 84 -7.16 -12.93 0.34
C VAL A 84 -8.54 -13.16 0.97
N GLN A 85 -8.74 -12.68 2.19
CA GLN A 85 -10.03 -12.77 2.88
C GLN A 85 -11.13 -12.06 2.08
N MET A 86 -10.87 -10.86 1.57
CA MET A 86 -11.82 -10.13 0.73
C MET A 86 -12.17 -10.90 -0.55
N ALA A 87 -11.17 -11.50 -1.23
CA ALA A 87 -11.42 -12.32 -2.41
C ALA A 87 -12.29 -13.56 -2.09
N TYR A 88 -12.08 -14.16 -0.92
CA TYR A 88 -12.92 -15.24 -0.42
C TYR A 88 -14.34 -14.74 -0.10
N ASP A 89 -14.51 -13.64 0.64
CA ASP A 89 -15.82 -13.12 1.01
C ASP A 89 -16.62 -12.64 -0.21
N TRP A 90 -15.93 -12.12 -1.22
CA TRP A 90 -16.55 -11.56 -2.43
C TRP A 90 -16.74 -12.61 -3.54
N ARG A 91 -16.46 -13.89 -3.29
CA ARG A 91 -16.56 -14.99 -4.28
C ARG A 91 -17.96 -15.16 -4.90
N HIS A 92 -19.01 -14.70 -4.19
CA HIS A 92 -20.42 -14.71 -4.59
C HIS A 92 -20.99 -13.32 -4.91
N ARG A 93 -20.18 -12.26 -4.88
CA ARG A 93 -20.60 -10.90 -5.27
C ARG A 93 -20.76 -10.79 -6.79
N PRO A 94 -21.45 -9.74 -7.29
CA PRO A 94 -21.51 -9.44 -8.72
C PRO A 94 -20.12 -9.44 -9.38
N ALA A 95 -20.08 -9.88 -10.65
CA ALA A 95 -18.84 -10.12 -11.37
C ALA A 95 -17.80 -8.98 -11.30
N PRO A 96 -18.17 -7.68 -11.39
CA PRO A 96 -17.19 -6.59 -11.30
C PRO A 96 -16.45 -6.54 -9.96
N LEU A 97 -17.18 -6.73 -8.84
CA LEU A 97 -16.60 -6.71 -7.50
C LEU A 97 -15.70 -7.94 -7.28
N LYS A 98 -16.17 -9.12 -7.69
CA LYS A 98 -15.39 -10.36 -7.63
C LYS A 98 -14.10 -10.23 -8.43
N ALA A 99 -14.17 -9.71 -9.66
CA ALA A 99 -13.00 -9.49 -10.50
C ALA A 99 -12.02 -8.50 -9.87
N ALA A 100 -12.50 -7.40 -9.29
CA ALA A 100 -11.67 -6.42 -8.59
C ALA A 100 -10.95 -7.04 -7.38
N ALA A 101 -11.62 -7.88 -6.60
CA ALA A 101 -11.02 -8.57 -5.46
C ALA A 101 -9.96 -9.59 -5.89
N LEU A 102 -10.25 -10.38 -6.93
CA LEU A 102 -9.28 -11.34 -7.49
C LEU A 102 -8.07 -10.65 -8.10
N ALA A 103 -8.25 -9.52 -8.80
CA ALA A 103 -7.18 -8.78 -9.43
C ALA A 103 -6.17 -8.19 -8.42
N ARG A 104 -6.61 -7.89 -7.19
CA ARG A 104 -5.72 -7.39 -6.11
C ARG A 104 -4.68 -8.41 -5.67
N LEU A 105 -4.96 -9.71 -5.79
CA LEU A 105 -4.03 -10.78 -5.38
C LEU A 105 -2.75 -10.77 -6.21
N PRO A 106 -2.79 -10.93 -7.56
CA PRO A 106 -1.59 -10.87 -8.38
C PRO A 106 -0.98 -9.46 -8.42
N LEU A 107 -1.79 -8.40 -8.29
CA LEU A 107 -1.30 -7.01 -8.30
C LEU A 107 -0.38 -6.70 -7.10
N GLN A 108 -0.48 -7.44 -6.01
CA GLN A 108 0.39 -7.23 -4.84
C GLN A 108 1.87 -7.51 -5.16
N LEU A 109 2.15 -8.50 -6.02
CA LEU A 109 3.53 -8.87 -6.38
C LEU A 109 4.27 -7.72 -7.11
N PRO A 110 3.70 -7.10 -8.16
CA PRO A 110 4.25 -5.89 -8.76
C PRO A 110 4.47 -4.74 -7.76
N LEU A 111 3.53 -4.50 -6.82
CA LEU A 111 3.65 -3.41 -5.85
C LEU A 111 4.85 -3.63 -4.90
N VAL A 112 5.00 -4.85 -4.37
CA VAL A 112 6.14 -5.23 -3.52
C VAL A 112 7.46 -5.13 -4.30
N ALA A 113 7.49 -5.63 -5.53
CA ALA A 113 8.67 -5.56 -6.39
C ALA A 113 9.06 -4.12 -6.71
N TRP A 114 8.08 -3.26 -6.96
CA TRP A 114 8.27 -1.85 -7.26
C TRP A 114 8.81 -1.07 -6.05
N ALA A 115 8.21 -1.24 -4.87
CA ALA A 115 8.70 -0.64 -3.64
C ALA A 115 10.15 -1.11 -3.33
N SER A 116 10.43 -2.39 -3.54
CA SER A 116 11.79 -2.94 -3.41
C SER A 116 12.78 -2.34 -4.41
N LYS A 117 12.35 -2.08 -5.66
CA LYS A 117 13.15 -1.39 -6.68
C LYS A 117 13.48 0.04 -6.25
N VAL A 118 12.50 0.81 -5.79
CA VAL A 118 12.70 2.19 -5.29
C VAL A 118 13.70 2.21 -4.12
N SER A 119 13.56 1.27 -3.18
CA SER A 119 14.51 1.11 -2.06
C SER A 119 15.95 0.82 -2.52
N ARG A 120 16.15 -0.04 -3.52
CA ARG A 120 17.48 -0.33 -4.09
C ARG A 120 18.08 0.87 -4.83
N THR A 121 17.27 1.60 -5.60
CA THR A 121 17.71 2.82 -6.30
C THR A 121 18.14 3.89 -5.30
N ALA A 122 17.37 4.11 -4.24
CA ALA A 122 17.70 5.06 -3.18
C ALA A 122 19.03 4.72 -2.47
N ARG A 123 19.32 3.42 -2.24
CA ARG A 123 20.61 2.97 -1.71
C ARG A 123 21.79 3.35 -2.61
N ARG A 124 21.65 3.14 -3.92
CA ARG A 124 22.71 3.43 -4.90
C ARG A 124 22.97 4.94 -5.00
N GLY A 125 21.91 5.75 -5.00
CA GLY A 125 22.04 7.21 -5.03
C GLY A 125 22.62 7.83 -3.75
N GLY A 126 22.47 7.16 -2.60
CA GLY A 126 23.11 7.57 -1.34
C GLY A 126 24.55 7.11 -1.18
N ALA A 127 24.97 6.03 -1.84
CA ALA A 127 26.36 5.56 -1.85
C ALA A 127 27.25 6.28 -2.89
N ALA A 128 26.63 6.98 -3.85
CA ALA A 128 27.31 7.78 -4.88
C ALA A 128 27.38 9.28 -4.52
N ARG A 129 27.03 9.64 -3.30
CA ARG A 129 27.11 10.99 -2.71
C ARG A 129 28.07 10.95 -1.53
#